data_AF-A0A7K0FGX3-F1
#
_entry.id   AF-A0A7K0FGX3-F1
#
_cell.length_a   1.000
_cell.length_b   1.000
_cell.length_c   1.000
_cell.angle_alpha   90.00
_cell.angle_beta   90.00
_cell.angle_gamma   90.00
#
_symmetry.space_group_name_H-M   'P 1'
#
loop_
_entity.id
_entity.type
_entity.pdbx_description
1 polymer ?
#
loop_
_entity_poly.entity_id
_entity_poly.type
_entity_poly.pdbx_seq_one_letter_code
_entity_poly.pdbx_strand_id
1 'polypeptide(L)'
;MKTVDKYIFEALDNYPYSLVETIESLDYALSYDDKNTMALCLYGRVQADQLLKYEEAKEYFHQAISININAIEVYSYYINTLILNEDYTEATRLIDFALTIKGINKVEILLKKVMLLESRKDFKKALKALKEARLETLSNEYDYLMEETEKRLHKKTNKKSKKTGSKKEKSADKKNK
;
A
#
# COMPACT_ATOMS: atom_id res chain seq x y z
N MET A 1 -28.36 -3.39 16.14
CA MET A 1 -27.17 -3.90 15.43
C MET A 1 -27.66 -4.98 14.48
N LYS A 2 -27.35 -4.92 13.18
CA LYS A 2 -27.71 -6.03 12.28
C LYS A 2 -26.85 -7.24 12.66
N THR A 3 -27.32 -8.45 12.36
CA THR A 3 -26.57 -9.68 12.64
C THR A 3 -25.20 -9.67 11.96
N VAL A 4 -25.10 -9.16 10.73
CA VAL A 4 -23.82 -8.98 10.03
C VAL A 4 -22.87 -8.03 10.78
N ASP A 5 -23.35 -6.89 11.28
CA ASP A 5 -22.52 -5.90 11.98
C ASP A 5 -21.83 -6.52 13.21
N LYS A 6 -22.51 -7.44 13.91
CA LYS A 6 -21.95 -8.18 15.04
C LYS A 6 -20.64 -8.88 14.65
N TYR A 7 -20.72 -9.69 13.62
CA TYR A 7 -19.62 -10.54 13.18
C TYR A 7 -18.50 -9.74 12.52
N ILE A 8 -18.84 -8.61 11.87
CA ILE A 8 -17.84 -7.65 11.40
C ILE A 8 -17.04 -7.07 12.57
N PHE A 9 -17.71 -6.67 13.65
CA PHE A 9 -17.02 -6.13 14.83
C PHE A 9 -16.16 -7.18 15.52
N GLU A 10 -16.69 -8.39 15.71
CA GLU A 10 -15.90 -9.51 16.27
C GLU A 10 -14.65 -9.81 15.41
N ALA A 11 -14.78 -9.81 14.08
CA ALA A 11 -13.64 -9.98 13.19
C ALA A 11 -12.60 -8.83 13.32
N LEU A 12 -13.06 -7.59 13.40
CA LEU A 12 -12.19 -6.41 13.53
C LEU A 12 -11.47 -6.35 14.88
N ASP A 13 -12.16 -6.70 15.97
CA ASP A 13 -11.60 -6.72 17.32
C ASP A 13 -10.53 -7.82 17.46
N ASN A 14 -10.74 -8.97 16.81
CA ASN A 14 -9.82 -10.10 16.85
C ASN A 14 -8.60 -9.92 15.92
N TYR A 15 -8.73 -9.20 14.81
CA TYR A 15 -7.63 -9.03 13.85
C TYR A 15 -6.61 -7.98 14.33
N PRO A 16 -5.29 -8.25 14.24
CA PRO A 16 -4.64 -9.44 13.68
C PRO A 16 -4.20 -10.49 14.73
N TYR A 17 -4.69 -10.40 15.96
CA TYR A 17 -4.17 -11.16 17.10
C TYR A 17 -4.72 -12.60 17.18
N SER A 18 -5.96 -12.81 16.79
CA SER A 18 -6.64 -14.12 16.80
C SER A 18 -7.17 -14.47 15.42
N LEU A 19 -6.32 -15.09 14.59
CA LEU A 19 -6.65 -15.35 13.19
C LEU A 19 -7.79 -16.35 13.01
N VAL A 20 -7.87 -17.38 13.87
CA VAL A 20 -8.95 -18.38 13.79
C VAL A 20 -10.30 -17.73 14.08
N GLU A 21 -10.41 -16.97 15.17
CA GLU A 21 -11.65 -16.26 15.53
C GLU A 21 -11.99 -15.17 14.52
N THR A 22 -10.98 -14.51 13.93
CA THR A 22 -11.18 -13.56 12.82
C THR A 22 -11.85 -14.26 11.63
N ILE A 23 -11.31 -15.40 11.19
CA ILE A 23 -11.82 -16.15 10.04
C ILE A 23 -13.23 -16.69 10.31
N GLU A 24 -13.48 -17.29 11.47
CA GLU A 24 -14.81 -17.77 11.85
C GLU A 24 -15.84 -16.63 11.83
N SER A 25 -15.49 -15.47 12.40
CA SER A 25 -16.36 -14.30 12.40
C SER A 25 -16.61 -13.77 10.97
N LEU A 26 -15.59 -13.77 10.12
CA LEU A 26 -15.74 -13.37 8.71
C LEU A 26 -16.63 -14.34 7.92
N ASP A 27 -16.49 -15.65 8.14
CA ASP A 27 -17.35 -16.66 7.52
C ASP A 27 -18.82 -16.47 7.93
N TYR A 28 -19.08 -16.22 9.22
CA TYR A 28 -20.41 -15.87 9.67
C TYR A 28 -20.90 -14.58 9.01
N ALA A 29 -20.10 -13.51 9.00
CA ALA A 29 -20.50 -12.24 8.38
C ALA A 29 -20.90 -12.41 6.90
N LEU A 30 -20.06 -13.10 6.10
CA LEU A 30 -20.31 -13.35 4.68
C LEU A 30 -21.46 -14.35 4.45
N SER A 31 -21.76 -15.24 5.40
CA SER A 31 -22.94 -16.10 5.32
C SER A 31 -24.26 -15.31 5.44
N TYR A 32 -24.25 -14.18 6.17
CA TYR A 32 -25.40 -13.29 6.28
C TYR A 32 -25.46 -12.24 5.17
N ASP A 33 -24.31 -11.79 4.68
CA ASP A 33 -24.18 -10.81 3.59
C ASP A 33 -22.88 -11.06 2.81
N ASP A 34 -23.00 -11.85 1.74
CA ASP A 34 -21.89 -12.22 0.85
C ASP A 34 -21.32 -11.03 0.05
N LYS A 35 -21.98 -9.87 0.13
CA LYS A 35 -21.58 -8.62 -0.53
C LYS A 35 -21.01 -7.59 0.43
N ASN A 36 -20.78 -7.95 1.69
CA ASN A 36 -20.26 -7.01 2.66
C ASN A 36 -18.80 -6.63 2.33
N THR A 37 -18.58 -5.39 1.88
CA THR A 37 -17.24 -4.93 1.44
C THR A 37 -16.22 -4.87 2.56
N MET A 38 -16.65 -4.62 3.79
CA MET A 38 -15.78 -4.62 4.97
C MET A 38 -15.27 -6.04 5.27
N ALA A 39 -16.15 -7.05 5.26
CA ALA A 39 -15.74 -8.45 5.44
C ALA A 39 -14.77 -8.89 4.35
N LEU A 40 -15.11 -8.64 3.07
CA LEU A 40 -14.26 -8.98 1.93
C LEU A 40 -12.88 -8.29 2.02
N CYS A 41 -12.85 -7.01 2.40
CA CYS A 41 -11.61 -6.28 2.63
C CYS A 41 -10.75 -6.94 3.71
N LEU A 42 -11.34 -7.27 4.86
CA LEU A 42 -10.59 -7.88 5.96
C LEU A 42 -10.12 -9.29 5.62
N TYR A 43 -10.92 -10.06 4.87
CA TYR A 43 -10.50 -11.35 4.32
C TYR A 43 -9.29 -11.21 3.38
N GLY A 44 -9.34 -10.25 2.46
CA GLY A 44 -8.22 -9.93 1.57
C GLY A 44 -6.96 -9.53 2.33
N ARG A 45 -7.10 -8.77 3.42
CA ARG A 45 -6.00 -8.43 4.33
C ARG A 45 -5.42 -9.65 5.03
N VAL A 46 -6.23 -10.58 5.52
CA VAL A 46 -5.72 -11.82 6.13
C VAL A 46 -4.89 -12.61 5.11
N GLN A 47 -5.38 -12.76 3.88
CA GLN A 47 -4.63 -13.43 2.81
C GLN A 47 -3.30 -12.73 2.50
N ALA A 48 -3.30 -11.40 2.34
CA ALA A 48 -2.10 -10.65 1.99
C ALA A 48 -1.10 -10.51 3.16
N ASP A 49 -1.57 -10.06 4.32
CA ASP A 49 -0.73 -9.65 5.44
C ASP A 49 -0.20 -10.86 6.23
N GLN A 50 -1.02 -11.90 6.39
CA GLN A 50 -0.72 -13.04 7.28
C GLN A 50 -0.27 -14.28 6.50
N LEU A 51 -0.87 -14.52 5.33
CA LEU A 51 -0.62 -15.73 4.55
C LEU A 51 0.27 -15.49 3.31
N LEU A 52 0.58 -14.23 2.99
CA LEU A 52 1.36 -13.83 1.81
C LEU A 52 0.77 -14.36 0.48
N LYS A 53 -0.54 -14.61 0.48
CA LYS A 53 -1.33 -15.11 -0.64
C LYS A 53 -1.90 -13.94 -1.42
N TYR A 54 -1.03 -13.29 -2.19
CA TYR A 54 -1.36 -12.02 -2.83
C TYR A 54 -2.38 -12.15 -3.95
N GLU A 55 -2.36 -13.22 -4.74
CA GLU A 55 -3.36 -13.43 -5.81
C GLU A 55 -4.75 -13.67 -5.23
N GLU A 56 -4.87 -14.50 -4.19
CA GLU A 56 -6.14 -14.71 -3.49
C GLU A 56 -6.62 -13.42 -2.82
N ALA A 57 -5.71 -12.64 -2.21
CA ALA A 57 -6.06 -11.34 -1.65
C ALA A 57 -6.62 -10.37 -2.70
N LYS A 58 -6.04 -10.35 -3.90
CA LYS A 58 -6.50 -9.50 -5.02
C LYS A 58 -7.93 -9.86 -5.41
N GLU A 59 -8.29 -11.14 -5.43
CA GLU A 59 -9.66 -11.56 -5.74
C GLU A 59 -10.68 -10.97 -4.76
N TYR A 60 -10.42 -11.04 -3.45
CA TYR A 60 -11.29 -10.46 -2.42
C TYR A 60 -11.41 -8.93 -2.56
N PHE A 61 -10.30 -8.22 -2.76
CA PHE A 61 -10.33 -6.77 -2.94
C PHE A 61 -11.05 -6.37 -4.23
N HIS A 62 -10.81 -7.08 -5.33
CA HIS A 62 -11.50 -6.86 -6.60
C HIS A 62 -13.00 -7.10 -6.47
N GLN A 63 -13.41 -8.15 -5.76
CA GLN A 63 -14.82 -8.42 -5.48
C GLN A 63 -15.45 -7.26 -4.69
N ALA A 64 -14.80 -6.77 -3.64
CA ALA A 64 -15.30 -5.66 -2.82
C ALA A 64 -15.52 -4.38 -3.64
N ILE A 65 -14.56 -3.97 -4.47
CA ILE A 65 -14.70 -2.76 -5.31
C ILE A 65 -15.71 -2.95 -6.46
N SER A 66 -15.92 -4.20 -6.92
CA SER A 66 -16.93 -4.51 -7.92
C SER A 66 -18.35 -4.41 -7.36
N ILE A 67 -18.52 -4.71 -6.07
CA ILE A 67 -19.78 -4.53 -5.34
C ILE A 67 -20.05 -3.05 -5.09
N ASN A 68 -19.05 -2.33 -4.58
CA ASN A 68 -19.16 -0.90 -4.30
C ASN A 68 -17.85 -0.19 -4.63
N ILE A 69 -17.87 0.57 -5.72
CA ILE A 69 -16.72 1.38 -6.16
C ILE A 69 -16.36 2.51 -5.18
N ASN A 70 -17.23 2.82 -4.22
CA ASN A 70 -16.99 3.77 -3.14
C ASN A 70 -16.63 3.08 -1.82
N ALA A 71 -16.23 1.81 -1.83
CA ALA A 71 -15.69 1.10 -0.66
C ALA A 71 -14.27 1.62 -0.33
N ILE A 72 -14.21 2.82 0.24
CA ILE A 72 -12.96 3.56 0.52
C ILE A 72 -12.00 2.79 1.45
N GLU A 73 -12.53 1.88 2.26
CA GLU A 73 -11.79 1.00 3.17
C GLU A 73 -10.90 -0.02 2.44
N VAL A 74 -11.11 -0.25 1.13
CA VAL A 74 -10.41 -1.30 0.36
C VAL A 74 -9.11 -0.80 -0.27
N TYR A 75 -9.13 0.43 -0.81
CA TYR A 75 -8.14 0.87 -1.80
C TYR A 75 -6.70 0.86 -1.28
N SER A 76 -6.46 1.35 -0.06
CA SER A 76 -5.09 1.39 0.48
C SER A 76 -4.48 -0.02 0.62
N TYR A 77 -5.26 -0.97 1.10
CA TYR A 77 -4.83 -2.36 1.28
C TYR A 77 -4.64 -3.06 -0.07
N TYR A 78 -5.56 -2.88 -1.01
CA TYR A 78 -5.42 -3.46 -2.34
C TYR A 78 -4.19 -2.91 -3.07
N ILE A 79 -3.98 -1.59 -3.06
CA ILE A 79 -2.77 -0.98 -3.64
C ILE A 79 -1.51 -1.53 -2.97
N ASN A 80 -1.51 -1.67 -1.65
CA ASN A 80 -0.38 -2.24 -0.92
C ASN A 80 -0.06 -3.66 -1.40
N THR A 81 -1.07 -4.52 -1.50
CA THR A 81 -0.96 -5.90 -1.99
C THR A 81 -0.41 -5.94 -3.41
N LEU A 82 -0.91 -5.10 -4.32
CA LEU A 82 -0.37 -5.01 -5.68
C LEU A 82 1.10 -4.59 -5.71
N ILE A 83 1.52 -3.66 -4.85
CA ILE A 83 2.92 -3.25 -4.78
C ILE A 83 3.80 -4.38 -4.23
N LEU A 84 3.35 -5.11 -3.20
CA LEU A 84 4.08 -6.23 -2.62
C LEU A 84 4.19 -7.42 -3.58
N ASN A 85 3.16 -7.65 -4.39
CA ASN A 85 3.14 -8.67 -5.44
C ASN A 85 3.88 -8.23 -6.73
N GLU A 86 4.46 -7.03 -6.74
CA GLU A 86 5.13 -6.43 -7.91
C GLU A 86 4.23 -6.13 -9.13
N ASP A 87 2.90 -6.11 -8.94
CA ASP A 87 1.88 -5.74 -9.94
C ASP A 87 1.81 -4.23 -10.17
N TYR A 88 2.95 -3.63 -10.49
CA TYR A 88 3.11 -2.18 -10.43
C TYR A 88 2.24 -1.41 -11.43
N THR A 89 1.92 -2.01 -12.58
CA THR A 89 1.08 -1.37 -13.60
C THR A 89 -0.36 -1.21 -13.10
N GLU A 90 -0.89 -2.26 -12.47
CA GLU A 90 -2.21 -2.25 -11.87
C GLU A 90 -2.25 -1.30 -10.67
N ALA A 91 -1.25 -1.37 -9.79
CA ALA A 91 -1.13 -0.44 -8.66
C ALA A 91 -1.14 1.03 -9.10
N THR A 92 -0.46 1.35 -10.22
CA THR A 92 -0.45 2.72 -10.77
C THR A 92 -1.86 3.17 -11.15
N ARG A 93 -2.60 2.35 -11.90
CA ARG A 93 -3.97 2.67 -12.34
C ARG A 93 -4.91 2.80 -11.14
N LEU A 94 -4.78 1.92 -10.16
CA LEU A 94 -5.63 1.91 -8.97
C LEU A 94 -5.37 3.14 -8.08
N ILE A 95 -4.11 3.57 -7.94
CA ILE A 95 -3.76 4.82 -7.24
C ILE A 95 -4.42 6.02 -7.94
N ASP A 96 -4.26 6.12 -9.26
CA ASP A 96 -4.81 7.24 -10.03
C ASP A 96 -6.34 7.31 -9.89
N PHE A 97 -7.00 6.14 -9.94
CA PHE A 97 -8.43 6.05 -9.72
C PHE A 97 -8.83 6.40 -8.27
N ALA A 98 -8.17 5.82 -7.27
CA ALA A 98 -8.50 6.03 -5.86
C ALA A 98 -8.45 7.50 -5.46
N LEU A 99 -7.48 8.28 -5.99
CA LEU A 99 -7.37 9.72 -5.74
C LEU A 99 -8.57 10.54 -6.25
N THR A 100 -9.41 9.98 -7.13
CA THR A 100 -10.64 10.62 -7.62
C THR A 100 -11.85 10.35 -6.73
N ILE A 101 -11.78 9.38 -5.82
CA ILE A 101 -12.91 8.96 -4.99
C ILE A 101 -13.16 9.96 -3.86
N LYS A 102 -14.41 10.41 -3.72
CA LYS A 102 -14.81 11.31 -2.64
C LYS A 102 -14.75 10.58 -1.28
N GLY A 103 -14.10 11.20 -0.30
CA GLY A 103 -14.01 10.66 1.06
C GLY A 103 -12.82 9.72 1.28
N ILE A 104 -12.04 9.41 0.24
CA ILE A 104 -10.81 8.63 0.38
C ILE A 104 -9.79 9.39 1.23
N ASN A 105 -9.01 8.66 2.03
CA ASN A 105 -7.83 9.21 2.68
C ASN A 105 -6.72 9.43 1.63
N LYS A 106 -6.70 10.62 1.03
CA LYS A 106 -5.73 10.97 -0.03
C LYS A 106 -4.28 10.84 0.44
N VAL A 107 -4.00 11.18 1.69
CA VAL A 107 -2.64 11.10 2.25
C VAL A 107 -2.16 9.66 2.21
N GLU A 108 -3.00 8.72 2.64
CA GLU A 108 -2.67 7.29 2.63
C GLU A 108 -2.43 6.77 1.21
N ILE A 109 -3.28 7.14 0.24
CA ILE A 109 -3.10 6.77 -1.17
C ILE A 109 -1.80 7.37 -1.76
N LEU A 110 -1.49 8.63 -1.45
CA LEU A 110 -0.23 9.26 -1.87
C LEU A 110 0.99 8.59 -1.23
N LEU A 111 0.90 8.12 0.01
CA LEU A 111 1.96 7.34 0.64
C LEU A 111 2.15 5.97 -0.05
N LYS A 112 1.08 5.33 -0.53
CA LYS A 112 1.20 4.15 -1.39
C LYS A 112 1.85 4.48 -2.74
N LYS A 113 1.56 5.63 -3.33
CA LYS A 113 2.26 6.15 -4.53
C LYS A 113 3.77 6.35 -4.27
N VAL A 114 4.14 6.88 -3.10
CA VAL A 114 5.55 6.98 -2.68
C VAL A 114 6.20 5.59 -2.60
N MET A 115 5.53 4.64 -1.97
CA MET A 115 5.99 3.24 -1.84
C MET A 115 6.19 2.58 -3.22
N LEU A 116 5.25 2.76 -4.15
CA LEU A 116 5.35 2.26 -5.53
C LEU A 116 6.53 2.87 -6.30
N LEU A 117 6.75 4.18 -6.16
CA LEU A 117 7.88 4.84 -6.81
C LEU A 117 9.21 4.41 -6.17
N GLU A 118 9.21 4.16 -4.86
CA GLU A 118 10.36 3.63 -4.13
C GLU A 118 10.71 2.19 -4.58
N SER A 119 9.72 1.31 -4.75
CA SER A 119 9.93 -0.08 -5.23
C SER A 119 10.51 -0.11 -6.64
N ARG A 120 10.03 0.78 -7.52
CA ARG A 120 10.59 1.00 -8.88
C ARG A 120 11.94 1.72 -8.90
N LYS A 121 12.50 2.08 -7.74
CA LYS A 121 13.78 2.81 -7.58
C LYS A 121 13.77 4.24 -8.17
N ASP A 122 12.59 4.81 -8.36
CA ASP A 122 12.31 6.17 -8.86
C ASP A 122 12.33 7.20 -7.73
N PHE A 123 13.40 7.21 -6.93
CA PHE A 123 13.48 7.96 -5.65
C PHE A 123 13.22 9.46 -5.78
N LYS A 124 13.61 10.10 -6.88
CA LYS A 124 13.33 11.53 -7.12
C LYS A 124 11.83 11.80 -7.27
N LYS A 125 11.11 10.90 -7.96
CA LYS A 125 9.65 11.00 -8.09
C LYS A 125 8.97 10.65 -6.77
N ALA A 126 9.48 9.66 -6.05
CA ALA A 126 8.99 9.31 -4.71
C ALA A 126 9.06 10.52 -3.75
N LEU A 127 10.17 11.26 -3.75
CA LEU A 127 10.31 12.49 -2.95
C LEU A 127 9.33 13.60 -3.38
N LYS A 128 9.00 13.71 -4.68
CA LYS A 128 7.97 14.66 -5.15
C LYS A 128 6.58 14.26 -4.66
N ALA A 129 6.22 12.98 -4.82
CA ALA A 129 4.95 12.46 -4.32
C ALA A 129 4.83 12.57 -2.79
N LEU A 130 5.94 12.46 -2.05
CA LEU A 130 5.95 12.65 -0.60
C LEU A 130 5.64 14.10 -0.22
N LYS A 131 6.12 15.07 -1.01
CA LYS A 131 5.75 16.49 -0.82
C LYS A 131 4.28 16.73 -1.15
N GLU A 132 3.74 16.09 -2.18
CA GLU A 132 2.29 16.11 -2.46
C GLU A 132 1.51 15.59 -1.24
N ALA A 133 1.93 14.46 -0.66
CA ALA A 133 1.28 13.88 0.52
C ALA A 133 1.29 14.85 1.73
N ARG A 134 2.40 15.56 1.96
CA ARG A 134 2.53 16.57 3.04
C ARG A 134 1.57 17.75 2.89
N LEU A 135 1.16 18.09 1.66
CA LEU A 135 0.22 19.20 1.43
C LEU A 135 -1.24 18.80 1.68
N GLU A 136 -1.54 17.51 1.61
CA GLU A 136 -2.89 16.96 1.85
C GLU A 136 -3.13 16.58 3.32
N THR A 137 -2.10 16.62 4.18
CA THR A 137 -2.28 16.27 5.60
C THR A 137 -3.06 17.35 6.34
N LEU A 138 -3.98 16.91 7.21
CA LEU A 138 -4.80 17.78 8.06
C LEU A 138 -4.49 17.58 9.55
N SER A 139 -3.62 16.63 9.87
CA SER A 139 -3.19 16.26 11.22
C SER A 139 -1.74 15.78 11.19
N ASN A 140 -1.19 15.53 12.38
CA ASN A 140 0.17 15.03 12.58
C ASN A 140 0.28 13.50 12.53
N GLU A 141 -0.80 12.77 12.20
CA GLU A 141 -0.85 11.31 12.21
C GLU A 141 0.24 10.66 11.36
N TYR A 142 0.57 11.27 10.22
CA TYR A 142 1.55 10.74 9.27
C TYR A 142 2.95 11.35 9.39
N ASP A 143 3.18 12.30 10.28
CA ASP A 143 4.41 13.10 10.31
C ASP A 143 5.65 12.22 10.47
N TYR A 144 5.63 11.33 11.46
CA TYR A 144 6.72 10.41 11.73
C TYR A 144 7.01 9.50 10.52
N LEU A 145 5.96 8.93 9.92
CA LEU A 145 6.08 8.05 8.76
C LEU A 145 6.67 8.79 7.55
N MET A 146 6.25 10.03 7.31
CA MET A 146 6.76 10.86 6.22
C MET A 146 8.22 11.24 6.43
N GLU A 147 8.60 11.63 7.65
CA GLU A 147 9.99 11.96 7.98
C GLU A 147 10.93 10.78 7.79
N GLU A 148 10.56 9.60 8.30
CA GLU A 148 11.40 8.39 8.16
C GLU A 148 11.48 7.94 6.70
N THR A 149 10.38 8.08 5.95
CA THR A 149 10.36 7.80 4.51
C THR A 149 11.26 8.76 3.74
N GLU A 150 11.22 10.06 4.04
CA GLU A 150 12.09 11.06 3.43
C GLU A 150 13.57 10.77 3.70
N LYS A 151 13.93 10.51 4.97
CA LYS A 151 15.30 10.12 5.37
C LYS A 151 15.76 8.88 4.60
N ARG A 152 14.91 7.85 4.50
CA ARG A 152 15.20 6.61 3.76
C ARG A 152 15.42 6.87 2.27
N LEU A 153 14.58 7.68 1.63
CA LEU A 153 14.68 8.03 0.21
C LEU A 153 15.94 8.85 -0.11
N HIS A 154 16.32 9.81 0.74
CA HIS A 154 17.56 10.56 0.58
C HIS A 154 18.79 9.66 0.70
N LYS A 155 18.82 8.75 1.68
CA LYS A 155 19.90 7.74 1.82
C LYS A 155 20.04 6.89 0.54
N LYS A 156 18.93 6.47 -0.06
CA LYS A 156 18.91 5.67 -1.32
C LYS A 156 19.38 6.49 -2.54
N THR A 157 19.07 7.77 -2.58
CA THR A 157 19.49 8.67 -3.68
C THR A 157 21.00 8.96 -3.63
N ASN A 158 21.56 9.24 -2.45
CA ASN A 158 22.99 9.55 -2.27
C ASN A 158 23.91 8.34 -2.51
N LYS A 159 23.42 7.11 -2.34
CA LYS A 159 24.18 5.90 -2.68
C LYS A 159 24.33 5.70 -4.19
N LYS A 160 23.35 6.11 -5.01
CA LYS A 160 23.45 6.04 -6.47
C LYS A 160 24.53 6.97 -7.01
N SER A 161 24.68 8.19 -6.47
CA SER A 161 25.71 9.15 -6.93
C SER A 161 27.14 8.71 -6.61
N LYS A 162 27.38 8.04 -5.47
CA LYS A 162 28.71 7.51 -5.12
C LYS A 162 29.18 6.37 -6.04
N LYS A 163 28.28 5.51 -6.53
CA LYS A 163 28.64 4.40 -7.45
C LYS A 163 28.99 4.85 -8.87
N THR A 164 28.50 6.01 -9.32
CA THR A 164 28.82 6.56 -10.65
C THR A 164 30.13 7.36 -10.69
N GLY A 165 30.67 7.77 -9.54
CA GLY A 165 31.92 8.55 -9.47
C GLY A 165 33.21 7.72 -9.46
N SER A 166 33.16 6.43 -9.11
CA SER A 166 34.37 5.63 -8.86
C SER A 166 34.91 4.85 -10.08
N LYS A 167 34.46 5.15 -11.31
CA LYS A 167 34.90 4.45 -12.54
C LYS A 167 35.71 5.32 -13.53
N LYS A 168 36.12 6.55 -13.17
CA LYS A 168 36.80 7.46 -14.12
C LYS A 168 38.28 7.76 -13.87
N GLU A 169 38.94 7.14 -12.90
CA GLU A 169 40.39 7.31 -12.72
C GLU A 169 41.12 5.98 -12.78
N LYS A 170 41.72 5.69 -13.96
CA LYS A 170 42.98 4.94 -14.20
C LYS A 170 43.02 4.45 -15.66
N SER A 171 43.21 5.38 -16.59
CA SER A 171 43.75 5.05 -17.93
C SER A 171 44.30 6.31 -18.60
N ALA A 172 45.20 7.01 -17.92
CA ALA A 172 46.05 8.03 -18.52
C ALA A 172 47.33 8.14 -17.71
N ASP A 173 48.21 7.14 -17.80
CA ASP A 173 49.64 7.40 -18.01
C ASP A 173 50.42 6.10 -18.18
N LYS A 174 50.88 5.87 -19.42
CA LYS A 174 52.16 5.26 -19.76
C LYS A 174 52.34 5.29 -21.28
N LYS A 175 52.61 6.50 -21.78
CA LYS A 175 53.41 6.69 -22.99
C LYS A 175 54.58 7.60 -22.62
N ASN A 176 55.77 7.16 -23.02
CA ASN A 176 57.05 7.88 -23.05
C ASN A 176 57.86 7.93 -21.74
N LYS A 177 58.77 6.96 -21.56
CA LYS A 177 60.20 7.16 -21.88
C LYS A 177 60.93 5.82 -21.85
#